data_AF-A0A5C5XRX1-F1
#
_entry.id   AF-A0A5C5XRX1-F1
#
_cell.length_a   1.000
_cell.length_b   1.000
_cell.length_c   1.000
_cell.angle_alpha   90.00
_cell.angle_beta   90.00
_cell.angle_gamma   90.00
#
_symmetry.space_group_name_H-M   'P 1'
#
loop_
_entity.id
_entity.type
_entity.pdbx_description
1 polymer ?
#
loop_
_entity_poly.entity_id
_entity_poly.type
_entity_poly.pdbx_seq_one_letter_code
_entity_poly.pdbx_strand_id
1 'polypeptide(L)'
;MIPHSKHFVMQLVTLCLVITANAGASAADQPNILLIVPVDNGLELGCYGEPYVATPVWDRLAHEGVRFDKAWPAAPEASTSKLP
;
A
#
# COMPACT_ATOMS: atom_id res chain seq x y z
N MET A 1 31.43 -4.28 47.33
CA MET A 1 30.75 -5.59 47.33
C MET A 1 29.91 -5.67 46.07
N ILE A 2 30.41 -6.38 45.06
CA ILE A 2 29.80 -6.51 43.73
C ILE A 2 28.71 -7.59 43.85
N PRO A 3 27.40 -7.28 43.70
CA PRO A 3 26.37 -8.28 43.88
C PRO A 3 26.34 -9.20 42.65
N HIS A 4 26.51 -10.51 42.90
CA HIS A 4 26.07 -11.63 42.07
C HIS A 4 26.18 -11.48 40.53
N SER A 5 27.37 -11.79 39.97
CA SER A 5 27.69 -11.71 38.53
C SER A 5 26.72 -12.41 37.57
N LYS A 6 25.96 -13.41 38.04
CA LYS A 6 25.03 -14.20 37.22
C LYS A 6 23.73 -13.45 36.91
N HIS A 7 23.21 -12.69 37.89
CA HIS A 7 21.98 -11.94 37.71
C HIS A 7 22.19 -10.71 36.83
N PHE A 8 23.35 -10.06 36.94
CA PHE A 8 23.72 -8.93 36.10
C PHE A 8 23.88 -9.33 34.63
N VAL A 9 24.54 -10.46 34.36
CA VAL A 9 24.66 -11.01 33.00
C VAL A 9 23.30 -11.42 32.43
N MET A 10 22.44 -12.05 33.25
CA MET A 10 21.09 -12.43 32.81
C MET A 10 20.22 -11.22 32.50
N GLN A 11 20.32 -10.14 33.30
CA GLN A 11 19.62 -8.88 33.02
C GLN A 11 20.10 -8.21 31.73
N LEU A 12 21.40 -8.22 31.46
CA LEU A 12 21.97 -7.71 30.20
C LEU A 12 21.50 -8.51 28.98
N VAL A 13 21.42 -9.83 29.10
CA VAL A 13 20.92 -10.70 28.02
C VAL A 13 19.45 -10.44 27.76
N THR A 14 18.63 -10.35 28.81
CA THR A 14 17.20 -10.04 28.67
C THR A 14 17.00 -8.64 28.06
N LEU A 15 17.78 -7.65 28.49
CA LEU A 15 17.71 -6.30 27.94
C LEU A 15 18.10 -6.27 26.45
N CYS A 16 19.17 -6.97 26.06
CA CYS A 16 19.57 -7.11 24.66
C CYS A 16 18.48 -7.78 23.80
N LEU A 17 17.84 -8.83 24.32
CA LEU A 17 16.77 -9.54 23.61
C LEU A 17 15.53 -8.67 23.38
N VAL A 18 15.21 -7.79 24.34
CA VAL A 18 14.09 -6.84 24.22
C VAL A 18 14.40 -5.76 23.18
N ILE A 19 15.64 -5.28 23.11
CA ILE A 19 16.04 -4.23 22.16
C ILE A 19 16.02 -4.73 20.71
N THR A 20 16.45 -5.98 20.45
CA THR A 20 16.46 -6.53 19.08
C THR A 20 15.06 -6.87 18.56
N ALA A 21 14.10 -7.20 19.43
CA ALA A 21 12.74 -7.50 19.03
C ALA A 21 11.97 -6.27 18.49
N ASN A 22 12.36 -5.05 18.88
CA ASN A 22 11.68 -3.81 18.49
C ASN A 22 12.29 -3.13 17.24
N ALA A 23 13.29 -3.74 16.60
CA ALA A 23 13.97 -3.17 15.42
C ALA A 23 13.23 -3.42 14.09
N GLY A 24 11.93 -3.74 14.14
CA GLY A 24 11.16 -4.27 13.01
C GLY A 24 10.50 -3.25 12.09
N ALA A 25 10.71 -1.94 12.27
CA ALA A 25 10.19 -0.94 11.34
C ALA A 25 11.25 -0.60 10.29
N SER A 26 11.24 -1.33 9.18
CA SER A 26 12.13 -1.09 8.04
C SER A 26 11.54 0.03 7.18
N ALA A 27 12.38 0.81 6.49
CA ALA A 27 11.91 1.80 5.49
C ALA A 27 11.02 1.18 4.39
N ALA A 28 11.03 -0.15 4.25
CA ALA A 28 10.10 -0.92 3.42
C ALA A 28 8.63 -0.85 3.89
N ASP A 29 8.35 -0.42 5.12
CA ASP A 29 6.99 -0.38 5.67
C ASP A 29 6.17 0.84 5.18
N GLN A 30 6.81 1.79 4.47
CA GLN A 30 6.12 2.91 3.84
C GLN A 30 6.04 2.70 2.33
N PRO A 31 4.89 2.24 1.80
CA PRO A 31 4.75 2.02 0.36
C PRO A 31 4.78 3.35 -0.40
N ASN A 32 5.35 3.33 -1.61
CA ASN A 32 5.20 4.43 -2.55
C ASN A 32 3.79 4.42 -3.12
N ILE A 33 3.14 5.58 -3.16
CA ILE A 33 1.78 5.73 -3.70
C ILE A 33 1.87 6.47 -5.04
N LEU A 34 1.42 5.82 -6.11
CA LEU A 34 1.24 6.41 -7.43
C LEU A 34 -0.27 6.50 -7.72
N LEU A 35 -0.80 7.72 -7.81
CA LEU A 35 -2.19 7.97 -8.19
C LEU A 35 -2.25 8.34 -9.68
N ILE A 36 -2.92 7.51 -10.48
CA ILE A 36 -3.14 7.75 -11.91
C ILE A 36 -4.60 8.13 -12.11
N VAL A 37 -4.85 9.35 -12.58
CA VAL A 37 -6.21 9.86 -12.86
C VAL A 37 -6.35 10.10 -14.35
N PRO A 38 -6.85 9.12 -15.12
CA PRO A 38 -7.20 9.34 -16.51
C PRO A 38 -8.30 10.41 -16.66
N VAL A 39 -8.36 11.02 -17.84
CA VAL A 39 -9.34 12.06 -18.18
C VAL A 39 -10.34 11.46 -19.15
N ASP A 40 -11.62 11.70 -18.90
CA ASP A 40 -12.74 11.31 -19.75
C ASP A 40 -12.81 9.80 -20.08
N ASN A 41 -12.38 8.95 -19.15
CA ASN A 41 -12.51 7.50 -19.25
C ASN A 41 -13.73 7.00 -18.47
N GLY A 42 -14.54 6.15 -19.10
CA GLY A 42 -15.62 5.41 -18.45
C GLY A 42 -15.27 3.93 -18.30
N LEU A 43 -16.25 3.08 -18.57
CA LEU A 43 -16.13 1.61 -18.48
C LEU A 43 -15.58 0.99 -19.76
N GLU A 44 -15.10 1.79 -20.71
CA GLU A 44 -14.60 1.36 -22.02
C GLU A 44 -13.16 0.82 -21.94
N LEU A 45 -12.90 -0.07 -20.96
CA LEU A 45 -11.62 -0.79 -20.80
C LEU A 45 -11.86 -2.29 -20.95
N GLY A 46 -10.85 -3.01 -21.46
CA GLY A 46 -10.88 -4.47 -21.58
C GLY A 46 -11.16 -5.16 -20.25
N CYS A 47 -10.62 -4.62 -19.15
CA CYS A 47 -10.86 -5.11 -17.80
C CYS A 47 -12.32 -4.96 -17.33
N TYR A 48 -13.15 -4.15 -17.99
CA TYR A 48 -14.60 -4.09 -17.77
C TYR A 48 -15.41 -4.87 -18.80
N GLY A 49 -14.75 -5.58 -19.71
CA GLY A 49 -15.38 -6.46 -20.70
C GLY A 49 -15.63 -5.82 -22.07
N GLU A 50 -15.03 -4.66 -22.36
CA GLU A 50 -15.12 -4.02 -23.68
C GLU A 50 -14.36 -4.84 -24.74
N PRO A 51 -15.04 -5.49 -25.71
CA PRO A 51 -14.39 -6.43 -26.62
C PRO A 51 -13.54 -5.76 -27.72
N TYR A 52 -13.74 -4.46 -27.98
CA TYR A 52 -13.06 -3.75 -29.07
C TYR A 52 -11.88 -2.89 -28.61
N VAL A 53 -11.62 -2.80 -27.30
CA VAL A 53 -10.57 -1.96 -26.72
C VAL A 53 -9.50 -2.83 -26.06
N ALA A 54 -8.26 -2.75 -26.56
CA ALA A 54 -7.13 -3.45 -25.98
C ALA A 54 -6.42 -2.57 -24.94
N THR A 55 -6.54 -2.92 -23.65
CA THR A 55 -5.93 -2.17 -22.54
C THR A 55 -5.04 -3.05 -21.65
N PRO A 56 -4.05 -3.77 -22.21
CA PRO A 56 -3.36 -4.86 -21.52
C PRO A 56 -2.67 -4.45 -20.20
N VAL A 57 -2.22 -3.20 -20.08
CA VAL A 57 -1.63 -2.68 -18.83
C VAL A 57 -2.70 -2.46 -17.76
N TRP A 58 -3.84 -1.88 -18.12
CA TRP A 58 -4.97 -1.70 -17.19
C TRP A 58 -5.59 -3.04 -16.80
N ASP A 59 -5.69 -3.98 -17.74
CA ASP A 59 -6.21 -5.31 -17.52
C ASP A 59 -5.33 -6.09 -16.54
N ARG A 60 -4.01 -5.98 -16.71
CA ARG A 60 -3.05 -6.53 -15.76
C ARG A 60 -3.18 -5.89 -14.37
N LEU A 61 -3.27 -4.57 -14.28
CA LEU A 61 -3.44 -3.87 -12.99
C LEU A 61 -4.72 -4.30 -12.28
N ALA A 62 -5.83 -4.47 -13.03
CA ALA A 62 -7.10 -4.94 -12.48
C ALA A 62 -7.01 -6.40 -11.98
N HIS A 63 -6.25 -7.26 -12.66
CA HIS A 63 -6.03 -8.66 -12.27
C HIS A 63 -5.08 -8.81 -11.07
N GLU A 64 -4.00 -8.02 -11.01
CA GLU A 64 -3.02 -8.07 -9.92
C GLU A 64 -3.48 -7.32 -8.66
N GLY A 65 -4.51 -6.48 -8.77
CA GLY A 65 -5.02 -5.63 -7.70
C GLY A 65 -6.50 -5.83 -7.42
N VAL A 66 -7.17 -4.73 -7.05
CA VAL A 66 -8.61 -4.69 -6.79
C VAL A 66 -9.26 -3.79 -7.84
N ARG A 67 -10.23 -4.33 -8.59
CA ARG A 67 -11.08 -3.58 -9.51
C ARG A 67 -12.40 -3.22 -8.84
N PHE A 68 -12.82 -1.96 -8.94
CA PHE A 68 -14.10 -1.51 -8.41
C PHE A 68 -15.15 -1.49 -9.53
N ASP A 69 -16.12 -2.41 -9.50
CA ASP A 69 -17.21 -2.43 -10.49
C ASP A 69 -18.25 -1.31 -10.28
N LYS A 70 -18.16 -0.62 -9.13
CA LYS A 70 -19.10 0.42 -8.69
C LYS A 70 -18.36 1.61 -8.09
N ALA A 71 -17.69 2.38 -8.94
CA ALA A 71 -17.03 3.62 -8.59
C ALA A 71 -17.65 4.79 -9.35
N TRP A 72 -18.06 5.84 -8.63
CA TRP A 72 -18.61 7.06 -9.20
C TRP A 72 -17.79 8.27 -8.78
N PRO A 73 -17.57 9.24 -9.68
CA PRO A 73 -16.94 10.49 -9.30
C PRO A 73 -17.87 11.27 -8.36
N ALA A 74 -17.27 12.10 -7.49
CA ALA A 74 -18.05 12.94 -6.58
C ALA A 74 -18.90 13.98 -7.34
N ALA A 75 -18.44 14.40 -8.52
CA ALA A 75 -19.16 15.26 -9.44
C ALA A 75 -18.98 14.75 -10.89
N PRO A 76 -19.99 14.92 -11.77
CA PRO A 76 -19.90 14.46 -13.16
C PRO A 76 -18.91 15.25 -14.01
N GLU A 77 -18.54 16.46 -13.59
CA GLU A 77 -17.61 17.32 -14.32
C GLU A 77 -16.17 17.12 -13.83
N ALA A 78 -15.26 16.88 -14.77
CA ALA A 78 -13.84 16.65 -14.48
C ALA A 78 -13.15 17.85 -13.81
N SER A 79 -13.67 19.07 -13.96
CA SER A 79 -13.15 20.30 -13.36
C SER A 79 -13.51 20.42 -11.87
N THR A 80 -14.70 20.01 -11.47
CA THR A 80 -15.18 20.09 -10.09
C THR A 80 -14.78 18.88 -9.26
N SER A 81 -14.59 17.72 -9.88
CA SER A 81 -14.16 16.49 -9.18
C SER A 81 -12.69 16.49 -8.75
N LYS A 82 -11.86 17.44 -9.21
CA LYS A 82 -10.40 17.49 -8.92
C LYS A 82 -10.02 18.49 -7.83
N LEU A 83 -10.99 19.23 -7.28
CA LEU A 83 -10.74 20.16 -6.18
C LEU A 83 -10.64 19.38 -4.86
N PRO A 84 -9.73 19.78 -3.95
CA PRO A 84 -9.53 19.11 -2.66
C PRO A 84 -10.75 19.23 -1.73
#